data_AF-A0A9D8GB05-F1
#
_entry.id   AF-A0A9D8GB05-F1
#
_cell.length_a   1.000
_cell.length_b   1.000
_cell.length_c   1.000
_cell.angle_alpha   90.00
_cell.angle_beta   90.00
_cell.angle_gamma   90.00
#
_symmetry.space_group_name_H-M   'P 1'
#
loop_
_entity.id
_entity.type
_entity.pdbx_description
1 polymer ?
#
loop_
_entity_poly.entity_id
_entity_poly.type
_entity_poly.pdbx_seq_one_letter_code
_entity_poly.pdbx_strand_id
1 'polypeptide(L)'
;MPRARAKGFTIIELMVVVAVIGTIIALAIPGLMRAREVSRASSCQENLVKIVGAVDSWALEYDKRDGDTVAWQSLVGKTLYLKKAPVCRGGGSYGGTFTVGTTPTCDYTPPLWFDTQGNKYEHTVSDATD
;
A
#
# COMPACT_ATOMS: atom_id res chain seq x y z
N MET A 1 39.92 46.15 15.70
CA MET A 1 38.96 45.02 15.78
C MET A 1 39.68 43.76 15.34
N PRO A 2 39.97 42.79 16.23
CA PRO A 2 40.65 41.57 15.83
C PRO A 2 39.70 40.74 14.95
N ARG A 3 40.08 40.54 13.68
CA ARG A 3 39.38 39.61 12.78
C ARG A 3 39.60 38.20 13.32
N ALA A 4 38.53 37.54 13.74
CA ALA A 4 38.57 36.11 14.04
C ALA A 4 39.07 35.37 12.80
N ARG A 5 40.22 34.68 12.89
CA ARG A 5 40.71 33.84 11.81
C ARG A 5 39.68 32.73 11.59
N ALA A 6 39.04 32.73 10.43
CA ALA A 6 38.22 31.60 10.01
C ALA A 6 39.13 30.37 9.97
N LYS A 7 38.86 29.37 10.81
CA LYS A 7 39.53 28.06 10.72
C LYS A 7 39.11 27.44 9.39
N GLY A 8 40.08 27.18 8.51
CA GLY A 8 39.85 26.42 7.28
C GLY A 8 39.52 24.97 7.64
N PHE A 9 38.51 24.41 6.97
CA PHE A 9 38.14 22.99 7.10
C PHE A 9 39.32 22.13 6.64
N THR A 10 39.74 21.17 7.45
CA THR A 10 40.80 20.24 7.04
C THR A 10 40.23 19.22 6.05
N ILE A 11 41.03 18.77 5.09
CA ILE A 11 40.60 17.73 4.13
C ILE A 11 40.15 16.47 4.88
N ILE A 12 40.82 16.13 5.98
CA ILE A 12 40.50 14.96 6.80
C ILE A 12 39.14 15.04 7.48
N GLU A 13 38.72 16.22 7.97
CA GLU A 13 37.38 16.42 8.53
C GLU A 13 36.31 16.13 7.46
N LEU A 14 36.53 16.54 6.22
CA LEU A 14 35.60 16.27 5.13
C LEU A 14 35.58 14.78 4.76
N MET A 15 36.75 14.12 4.70
CA MET A 15 36.86 12.71 4.33
C MET A 15 36.13 11.79 5.31
N VAL A 16 36.27 12.03 6.63
CA VAL A 16 35.58 11.21 7.63
C VAL A 16 34.07 11.38 7.55
N VAL A 17 33.58 12.60 7.31
CA VAL A 17 32.15 12.88 7.22
C VAL A 17 31.51 12.12 6.06
N VAL A 18 32.11 12.15 4.87
CA VAL A 18 31.56 11.43 3.71
C VAL A 18 31.60 9.91 3.90
N ALA A 19 32.63 9.39 4.59
CA ALA A 19 32.73 7.96 4.91
C ALA A 19 31.60 7.48 5.84
N VAL A 20 31.30 8.27 6.89
CA VAL A 20 30.21 7.94 7.82
C VAL A 20 28.85 8.04 7.15
N ILE A 21 28.59 9.11 6.38
CA ILE A 21 27.32 9.28 5.66
C ILE A 21 27.11 8.14 4.65
N GLY A 22 28.16 7.76 3.90
CA GLY A 22 28.10 6.66 2.94
C GLY A 22 27.72 5.32 3.59
N THR A 23 28.28 5.02 4.76
CA THR A 23 27.98 3.79 5.52
C THR A 23 26.52 3.76 5.98
N ILE A 24 25.99 4.88 6.48
CA ILE A 24 24.59 4.97 6.93
C ILE A 24 23.63 4.77 5.74
N ILE A 25 23.90 5.44 4.61
CA ILE A 25 23.04 5.35 3.42
C ILE A 25 23.03 3.93 2.85
N ALA A 26 24.18 3.24 2.81
CA ALA A 26 24.29 1.88 2.29
C ALA A 26 23.37 0.89 3.04
N LEU A 27 23.20 1.08 4.35
CA LEU A 27 22.29 0.27 5.17
C LEU A 27 20.82 0.73 5.07
N ALA A 28 20.58 2.02 4.85
CA ALA A 28 19.24 2.60 4.85
C ALA A 28 18.45 2.35 3.55
N ILE A 29 19.10 2.42 2.38
CA ILE A 29 18.44 2.29 1.06
C ILE A 29 17.62 1.00 0.90
N PRO A 30 18.14 -0.21 1.17
CA PRO A 30 17.38 -1.44 0.94
C PRO A 30 16.10 -1.52 1.80
N GLY A 31 16.15 -0.99 3.02
CA GLY A 31 14.98 -0.91 3.90
C GLY A 31 13.89 0.03 3.35
N LEU A 32 14.29 1.18 2.79
CA LEU A 32 13.37 2.14 2.19
C LEU A 32 12.66 1.57 0.95
N MET A 33 13.36 0.83 0.11
CA MET A 33 12.78 0.21 -1.08
C MET A 33 11.71 -0.81 -0.71
N ARG A 34 11.96 -1.64 0.31
CA ARG A 34 10.96 -2.58 0.83
C ARG A 34 9.76 -1.85 1.41
N ALA A 35 9.98 -0.87 2.29
CA ALA A 35 8.90 -0.12 2.94
C ALA A 35 7.95 0.58 1.95
N ARG A 36 8.48 1.10 0.84
CA ARG A 36 7.67 1.69 -0.23
C ARG A 36 6.77 0.67 -0.91
N GLU A 37 7.26 -0.54 -1.13
CA GLU A 37 6.49 -1.61 -1.77
C GLU A 37 5.37 -2.10 -0.85
N VAL A 38 5.64 -2.24 0.45
CA VAL A 38 4.60 -2.50 1.47
C VAL A 38 3.49 -1.45 1.42
N SER A 39 3.87 -0.18 1.38
CA SER A 39 2.91 0.92 1.38
C SER A 39 2.01 0.89 0.13
N ARG A 40 2.53 0.45 -1.01
CA ARG A 40 1.75 0.26 -2.24
C ARG A 40 0.75 -0.89 -2.10
N ALA A 41 1.18 -2.02 -1.56
CA ALA A 41 0.33 -3.18 -1.28
C ALA A 41 -0.78 -2.83 -0.26
N SER A 42 -0.41 -2.22 0.87
CA SER A 42 -1.32 -1.79 1.93
C SER A 42 -2.39 -0.82 1.41
N SER A 43 -2.00 0.13 0.56
CA SER A 43 -2.97 1.04 -0.06
C SER A 43 -3.97 0.30 -0.95
N CYS A 44 -3.54 -0.76 -1.62
CA CYS A 44 -4.41 -1.60 -2.44
C CYS A 44 -5.37 -2.44 -1.59
N GLN A 45 -4.92 -2.94 -0.45
CA GLN A 45 -5.73 -3.68 0.50
C GLN A 45 -6.80 -2.81 1.17
N GLU A 46 -6.46 -1.59 1.59
CA GLU A 46 -7.43 -0.66 2.18
C GLU A 46 -8.60 -0.34 1.23
N ASN A 47 -8.32 -0.32 -0.08
CA ASN A 47 -9.38 -0.17 -1.08
C ASN A 47 -10.28 -1.40 -1.16
N LEU A 48 -9.74 -2.62 -0.99
CA LEU A 48 -10.54 -3.85 -0.95
C LEU A 48 -11.48 -3.84 0.26
N VAL A 49 -11.02 -3.41 1.44
CA VAL A 49 -11.87 -3.27 2.63
C VAL A 49 -13.03 -2.30 2.36
N LYS A 50 -12.78 -1.18 1.68
CA LYS A 50 -13.84 -0.24 1.28
C LYS A 50 -14.84 -0.86 0.29
N ILE A 51 -14.36 -1.71 -0.62
CA ILE A 51 -15.21 -2.43 -1.57
C ILE A 51 -16.07 -3.46 -0.84
N VAL A 52 -15.49 -4.24 0.06
CA VAL A 52 -16.22 -5.22 0.89
C VAL A 52 -17.32 -4.52 1.69
N GLY A 53 -16.99 -3.43 2.39
CA GLY A 53 -18.00 -2.66 3.11
C GLY A 53 -19.13 -2.11 2.21
N ALA A 54 -18.82 -1.79 0.94
CA ALA A 54 -19.84 -1.41 -0.04
C ALA A 54 -20.70 -2.59 -0.51
N VAL A 55 -20.10 -3.77 -0.72
CA VAL A 55 -20.81 -5.01 -1.04
C VAL A 55 -21.75 -5.39 0.10
N ASP A 56 -21.28 -5.32 1.34
CA ASP A 56 -22.07 -5.66 2.53
C ASP A 56 -23.22 -4.65 2.73
N SER A 57 -22.97 -3.36 2.51
CA SER A 57 -24.02 -2.33 2.55
C SER A 57 -25.09 -2.57 1.48
N TRP A 58 -24.67 -2.94 0.27
CA TRP A 58 -25.59 -3.33 -0.80
C TRP A 58 -26.39 -4.59 -0.43
N ALA A 59 -25.73 -5.59 0.16
CA ALA A 59 -26.39 -6.81 0.58
C ALA A 59 -27.48 -6.55 1.63
N LEU A 60 -27.21 -5.68 2.60
CA LEU A 60 -28.17 -5.27 3.62
C LEU A 60 -29.37 -4.51 3.03
N GLU A 61 -29.15 -3.63 2.04
CA GLU A 61 -30.22 -2.84 1.42
C GLU A 61 -31.16 -3.70 0.56
N TYR A 62 -30.63 -4.74 -0.08
CA TYR A 62 -31.37 -5.60 -1.01
C TYR A 62 -31.74 -6.99 -0.42
N ASP A 63 -31.60 -7.16 0.89
CA ASP A 63 -31.86 -8.42 1.62
C ASP A 63 -31.15 -9.63 0.97
N LYS A 64 -29.87 -9.45 0.63
CA LYS A 64 -29.00 -10.47 0.02
C LYS A 64 -28.19 -11.20 1.08
N ARG A 65 -27.82 -12.44 0.76
CA ARG A 65 -27.09 -13.33 1.66
C ARG A 65 -25.72 -13.66 1.08
N ASP A 66 -24.87 -14.26 1.92
CA ASP A 66 -23.59 -14.79 1.48
C ASP A 66 -23.76 -15.73 0.28
N GLY A 67 -22.93 -15.54 -0.75
CA GLY A 67 -23.04 -16.26 -2.02
C GLY A 67 -23.78 -15.50 -3.13
N ASP A 68 -24.51 -14.42 -2.82
CA ASP A 68 -25.09 -13.56 -3.85
C ASP A 68 -24.03 -12.71 -4.54
N THR A 69 -24.15 -12.54 -5.85
CA THR A 69 -23.20 -11.76 -6.66
C THR A 69 -23.72 -10.36 -6.97
N VAL A 70 -22.86 -9.35 -6.83
CA VAL A 70 -23.11 -7.96 -7.23
C VAL A 70 -22.17 -7.52 -8.34
N ALA A 71 -22.70 -6.79 -9.32
CA ALA A 71 -21.91 -6.20 -10.39
C ALA A 71 -21.23 -4.90 -9.92
N TRP A 72 -19.98 -4.68 -10.34
CA TRP A 72 -19.21 -3.48 -10.00
C TRP A 72 -19.93 -2.15 -10.30
N GLN A 73 -20.73 -2.11 -11.36
CA GLN A 73 -21.49 -0.93 -11.77
C GLN A 73 -22.57 -0.52 -10.76
N SER A 74 -23.07 -1.46 -9.95
CA SER A 74 -24.06 -1.20 -8.89
C SER A 74 -23.41 -0.68 -7.61
N LEU A 75 -22.09 -0.82 -7.47
CA LEU A 75 -21.35 -0.37 -6.30
C LEU A 75 -20.73 1.01 -6.49
N VAL A 76 -20.28 1.31 -7.71
CA VAL A 76 -19.49 2.52 -8.01
C VAL A 76 -20.29 3.56 -8.79
N GLY A 77 -20.46 4.73 -8.20
CA GLY A 77 -21.14 5.87 -8.82
C GLY A 77 -21.26 7.06 -7.87
N LYS A 78 -21.57 8.25 -8.39
CA LYS A 78 -21.64 9.49 -7.59
C LYS A 78 -22.61 9.42 -6.41
N THR A 79 -23.65 8.58 -6.52
CA THR A 79 -24.72 8.39 -5.53
C THR A 79 -24.77 6.97 -4.97
N LEU A 80 -23.76 6.14 -5.25
CA LEU A 80 -23.69 4.75 -4.78
C LEU A 80 -22.72 4.64 -3.60
N TYR A 81 -22.54 3.43 -3.08
CA TYR A 81 -21.69 3.13 -1.92
C TYR A 81 -20.23 3.61 -2.13
N LEU A 82 -19.70 3.46 -3.33
CA LEU A 82 -18.38 3.96 -3.72
C LEU A 82 -18.51 5.18 -4.65
N LYS A 83 -18.24 6.38 -4.12
CA LYS A 83 -18.30 7.65 -4.86
C LYS A 83 -17.38 7.70 -6.09
N LYS A 84 -16.24 7.00 -6.04
CA LYS A 84 -15.26 6.90 -7.12
C LYS A 84 -14.59 5.53 -7.02
N ALA A 85 -14.30 4.93 -8.18
CA ALA A 85 -13.49 3.72 -8.23
C ALA A 85 -12.12 3.98 -7.56
N PRO A 86 -11.71 3.18 -6.56
CA PRO A 86 -10.39 3.27 -6.00
C PRO A 86 -9.34 2.94 -7.06
N VAL A 87 -8.16 3.53 -6.92
CA VAL A 87 -7.04 3.31 -7.85
C VAL A 87 -5.85 2.83 -7.05
N CYS A 88 -5.31 1.67 -7.43
CA CYS A 88 -4.03 1.19 -6.94
C CYS A 88 -2.89 1.97 -7.60
N ARG A 89 -2.09 2.68 -6.81
CA ARG A 89 -0.82 3.23 -7.31
C ARG A 89 0.16 2.12 -7.68
N GLY A 90 -0.01 0.93 -7.10
CA GLY A 90 0.72 -0.31 -7.39
C GLY A 90 0.45 -0.93 -8.76
N GLY A 91 -0.63 -0.54 -9.45
CA GLY A 91 -1.18 -1.33 -10.56
C GLY A 91 -2.21 -2.36 -10.06
N GLY A 92 -2.99 -2.90 -10.99
CA GLY A 92 -4.15 -3.75 -10.71
C GLY A 92 -5.47 -3.01 -10.97
N SER A 93 -6.51 -3.78 -11.29
CA SER A 93 -7.87 -3.26 -11.49
C SER A 93 -8.79 -3.76 -10.37
N TYR A 94 -9.74 -2.92 -9.98
CA TYR A 94 -10.86 -3.34 -9.15
C TYR A 94 -12.10 -3.38 -10.03
N GLY A 95 -12.75 -4.54 -10.10
CA GLY A 95 -13.92 -4.69 -10.93
C GLY A 95 -14.38 -6.13 -11.09
N GLY A 96 -15.38 -6.32 -11.92
CA GLY A 96 -16.02 -7.61 -12.14
C GLY A 96 -17.27 -7.80 -11.27
N THR A 97 -17.42 -9.01 -10.76
CA THR A 97 -18.52 -9.38 -9.87
C THR A 97 -17.95 -9.74 -8.50
N PHE A 98 -18.61 -9.28 -7.46
CA PHE A 98 -18.23 -9.54 -6.08
C PHE A 98 -19.27 -10.45 -5.46
N THR A 99 -18.84 -11.45 -4.71
CA THR A 99 -19.75 -12.35 -4.01
C THR A 99 -19.78 -11.93 -2.54
N VAL A 100 -20.98 -11.72 -2.00
CA VAL A 100 -21.17 -11.39 -0.58
C VAL A 100 -20.58 -12.52 0.28
N GLY A 101 -19.83 -12.15 1.32
CA GLY A 101 -19.15 -13.10 2.20
C GLY A 101 -17.85 -13.71 1.65
N THR A 102 -17.41 -13.32 0.43
CA THR A 102 -16.11 -13.74 -0.11
C THR A 102 -15.09 -12.61 -0.03
N THR A 103 -13.85 -12.96 0.30
CA THR A 103 -12.71 -12.04 0.25
C THR A 103 -12.34 -11.71 -1.20
N PRO A 104 -12.45 -10.46 -1.65
CA PRO A 104 -11.98 -10.08 -2.98
C PRO A 104 -10.45 -9.98 -3.02
N THR A 105 -9.87 -10.41 -4.13
CA THR A 105 -8.42 -10.30 -4.40
C THR A 105 -8.14 -9.11 -5.32
N CYS A 106 -6.92 -8.59 -5.29
CA CYS A 106 -6.46 -7.60 -6.25
C CYS A 106 -5.29 -8.15 -7.08
N ASP A 107 -5.21 -7.75 -8.34
CA ASP A 107 -4.16 -8.20 -9.28
C ASP A 107 -2.78 -7.54 -9.02
N TYR A 108 -2.56 -7.01 -7.82
CA TYR A 108 -1.31 -6.34 -7.49
C TYR A 108 -0.17 -7.36 -7.45
N THR A 109 0.77 -7.22 -8.39
CA THR A 109 1.93 -8.11 -8.49
C THR A 109 3.19 -7.34 -8.08
N PRO A 110 3.85 -7.69 -6.96
CA PRO A 110 5.11 -7.07 -6.57
C PRO A 110 6.25 -7.47 -7.53
N PRO A 111 7.32 -6.66 -7.63
CA PRO A 111 8.46 -6.95 -8.51
C PRO A 111 9.30 -8.13 -7.99
N LEU A 112 9.97 -8.86 -8.90
CA LEU A 112 10.67 -10.12 -8.60
C LEU A 112 11.80 -10.04 -7.56
N TRP A 113 12.38 -8.86 -7.31
CA TRP A 113 13.40 -8.67 -6.26
C TRP A 113 12.80 -8.59 -4.85
N PHE A 114 11.48 -8.47 -4.76
CA PHE A 114 10.73 -8.37 -3.53
C PHE A 114 10.30 -9.78 -3.11
N ASP A 115 11.17 -10.43 -2.34
CA ASP A 115 10.89 -11.74 -1.74
C ASP A 115 9.71 -11.64 -0.77
N THR A 116 8.62 -12.36 -1.07
CA THR A 116 7.40 -12.42 -0.26
C THR A 116 7.53 -13.37 0.93
N GLN A 117 8.68 -14.05 1.13
CA GLN A 117 9.04 -14.95 2.25
C GLN A 117 7.90 -15.10 3.27
N GLY A 118 7.01 -16.03 2.93
CA GLY A 118 5.58 -16.02 3.26
C GLY A 118 5.24 -15.73 4.71
N ASN A 119 4.70 -14.53 4.99
CA ASN A 119 3.76 -14.21 6.09
C ASN A 119 3.55 -12.69 6.33
N LYS A 120 3.92 -11.77 5.41
CA LYS A 120 3.73 -10.31 5.65
C LYS A 120 2.93 -9.53 4.62
N TYR A 121 2.65 -10.09 3.44
CA TYR A 121 1.82 -9.43 2.42
C TYR A 121 0.77 -10.33 1.80
N GLU A 122 0.57 -11.54 2.34
CA GLU A 122 -0.61 -12.37 2.05
C GLU A 122 -1.78 -11.80 2.86
N HIS A 123 -2.11 -10.55 2.60
CA HIS A 123 -3.27 -9.89 3.18
C HIS A 123 -4.50 -10.36 2.41
N THR A 124 -4.90 -11.59 2.73
CA THR A 124 -6.30 -11.96 2.65
C THR A 124 -7.07 -11.02 3.59
N VAL A 125 -8.26 -10.55 3.19
CA VAL A 125 -9.17 -9.73 4.01
C VAL A 125 -9.64 -10.47 5.29
N SER A 126 -9.11 -11.64 5.63
CA SER A 126 -9.43 -12.34 6.88
C SER A 126 -8.76 -11.74 8.12
N ASP A 127 -7.66 -10.98 8.00
CA ASP A 127 -6.92 -10.47 9.17
C ASP A 127 -7.47 -9.16 9.76
N ALA A 128 -8.63 -8.70 9.31
CA ALA A 128 -9.27 -7.46 9.78
C ALA A 128 -10.50 -7.70 10.68
N THR A 129 -10.78 -8.96 11.04
CA THR A 129 -11.98 -9.35 11.81
C THR A 129 -11.70 -10.16 13.08
N ASP A 130 -10.47 -10.13 13.60
CA ASP A 130 -10.17 -10.55 14.98
C ASP A 130 -9.60 -9.39 15.81
#